data_AF-A0A976QTQ9-F1
#
_entry.id   AF-A0A976QTQ9-F1
#
_cell.length_a   1.000
_cell.length_b   1.000
_cell.length_c   1.000
_cell.angle_alpha   90.00
_cell.angle_beta   90.00
_cell.angle_gamma   90.00
#
_symmetry.space_group_name_H-M   'P 1'
#
loop_
_entity.id
_entity.type
_entity.pdbx_description
1 polymer ?
#
loop_
_entity_poly.entity_id
_entity_poly.type
_entity_poly.pdbx_seq_one_letter_code
_entity_poly.pdbx_strand_id
1 'polypeptide(L)'
;MNKLTHFEDLVNYCLNNKDTLGKRDIIASLSYMKTLKNFNLASKNFLKYNEFVLDNLSKFDSSIHLLIHRYAILGYNTSLISIYDKVLINVLGNLENKALCLIAWSYAKNNVFIDDLFETIATLVLNRDCKLNLTDLSLLLWSFAKINRRVPHEILKIKNEFLEIIKSIYIALSNGLRTDEKSQGYFDSEGSFYSNVVHDICMGVKSLAVLLPRDVSTINQILVTLFDITTISNLAITSQGLTSLWEALQYANIKDEEILEKLCEHSRYLRLDHSFNSNMLTSILTSVHKLKVKDPRIIYQIVHWLEKRSTQMHPQQMYTTISLLDSMCVYHDKAWKQLGVVVQKKAIDLELKEIRNLYNIFKRNGKGNDRIFGILDHFVSCKQDIEQYGFT
;
A
#
# COMPACT_ATOMS: atom_id res chain seq x y z
N MET A 1 -22.94 -4.49 -26.73
CA MET A 1 -22.98 -3.66 -25.49
C MET A 1 -21.99 -2.52 -25.69
N ASN A 2 -22.45 -1.28 -25.86
CA ASN A 2 -21.55 -0.13 -26.05
C ASN A 2 -20.65 -0.02 -24.83
N LYS A 3 -19.34 0.01 -25.04
CA LYS A 3 -18.36 0.11 -23.95
C LYS A 3 -18.53 1.49 -23.31
N LEU A 4 -19.00 1.54 -22.06
CA LEU A 4 -19.05 2.78 -21.29
C LEU A 4 -17.61 3.24 -21.08
N THR A 5 -17.25 4.44 -21.54
CA THR A 5 -15.87 4.93 -21.51
C THR A 5 -15.67 6.13 -20.58
N HIS A 6 -16.74 6.89 -20.31
CA HIS A 6 -16.70 8.02 -19.38
C HIS A 6 -17.43 7.69 -18.08
N PHE A 7 -16.95 8.29 -17.00
CA PHE A 7 -17.48 8.13 -15.66
C PHE A 7 -18.98 8.49 -15.59
N GLU A 8 -19.36 9.65 -16.16
CA GLU A 8 -20.76 10.11 -16.19
C GLU A 8 -21.68 9.14 -16.95
N ASP A 9 -21.20 8.51 -18.02
CA ASP A 9 -22.02 7.55 -18.79
C ASP A 9 -22.43 6.37 -17.92
N LEU A 10 -21.48 5.84 -17.12
CA LEU A 10 -21.76 4.76 -16.17
C LEU A 10 -22.70 5.20 -15.06
N VAL A 11 -22.44 6.36 -14.46
CA VAL A 11 -23.28 6.86 -13.35
C VAL A 11 -24.72 7.12 -13.82
N ASN A 12 -24.89 7.74 -15.00
CA ASN A 12 -26.20 7.96 -15.60
C ASN A 12 -26.89 6.64 -15.95
N TYR A 13 -26.17 5.66 -16.48
CA TYR A 13 -26.70 4.32 -16.71
C TYR A 13 -27.22 3.70 -15.40
N CYS A 14 -26.44 3.77 -14.32
CA CYS A 14 -26.83 3.26 -13.01
C CYS A 14 -28.08 3.97 -12.46
N LEU A 15 -28.16 5.30 -12.59
CA LEU A 15 -29.31 6.08 -12.14
C LEU A 15 -30.58 5.76 -12.94
N ASN A 16 -30.46 5.64 -14.27
CA ASN A 16 -31.58 5.33 -15.16
C ASN A 16 -32.15 3.92 -14.94
N ASN A 17 -31.33 3.00 -14.41
CA ASN A 17 -31.70 1.60 -14.16
C ASN A 17 -31.72 1.26 -12.67
N LYS A 18 -31.78 2.26 -11.78
CA LYS A 18 -31.60 2.08 -10.32
C LYS A 18 -32.55 1.04 -9.72
N ASP A 19 -33.77 0.98 -10.23
CA ASP A 19 -34.82 0.08 -9.71
C ASP A 19 -34.55 -1.39 -10.05
N THR A 20 -33.71 -1.65 -11.07
CA THR A 20 -33.31 -3.01 -11.48
C THR A 20 -31.93 -3.42 -10.96
N LEU A 21 -31.16 -2.51 -10.35
CA LEU A 21 -29.80 -2.83 -9.88
C LEU A 21 -29.83 -3.76 -8.66
N GLY A 22 -29.21 -4.93 -8.83
CA GLY A 22 -28.91 -5.85 -7.75
C GLY A 22 -27.60 -5.50 -7.03
N LYS A 23 -27.33 -6.20 -5.91
CA LYS A 23 -26.10 -6.00 -5.12
C LYS A 23 -24.81 -6.18 -5.94
N ARG A 24 -24.81 -7.14 -6.88
CA ARG A 24 -23.66 -7.42 -7.76
C ARG A 24 -23.43 -6.29 -8.74
N ASP A 25 -24.48 -5.72 -9.31
CA ASP A 25 -24.39 -4.61 -10.26
C ASP A 25 -23.87 -3.34 -9.57
N ILE A 26 -24.31 -3.07 -8.34
CA ILE A 26 -23.79 -1.96 -7.56
C ILE A 26 -22.29 -2.16 -7.29
N ILE A 27 -21.87 -3.32 -6.80
CA ILE A 27 -20.44 -3.62 -6.56
C ILE A 27 -19.62 -3.51 -7.86
N ALA A 28 -20.14 -4.03 -8.97
CA ALA A 28 -19.48 -3.98 -10.27
C ALA A 28 -19.33 -2.54 -10.76
N SER A 29 -20.39 -1.72 -10.65
CA SER A 29 -20.35 -0.31 -11.04
C SER A 29 -19.26 0.46 -10.28
N LEU A 30 -19.20 0.32 -8.94
CA LEU A 30 -18.19 0.97 -8.11
C LEU A 30 -16.78 0.48 -8.44
N SER A 31 -16.63 -0.81 -8.76
CA SER A 31 -15.35 -1.38 -9.19
C SER A 31 -14.87 -0.78 -10.51
N TYR A 32 -15.81 -0.50 -11.42
CA TYR A 32 -15.48 -0.07 -12.78
C TYR A 32 -15.15 1.42 -12.87
N MET A 33 -15.73 2.26 -11.99
CA MET A 33 -15.62 3.72 -12.03
C MET A 33 -14.20 4.26 -12.17
N LYS A 34 -13.23 3.71 -11.44
CA LYS A 34 -11.84 4.20 -11.42
C LYS A 34 -11.10 3.98 -12.75
N THR A 35 -11.63 3.12 -13.61
CA THR A 35 -11.06 2.82 -14.93
C THR A 35 -11.58 3.76 -16.03
N LEU A 36 -12.59 4.59 -15.73
CA LEU A 36 -13.26 5.44 -16.69
C LEU A 36 -12.61 6.81 -16.81
N LYS A 37 -12.76 7.44 -17.98
CA LYS A 37 -12.30 8.82 -18.22
C LYS A 37 -13.13 9.81 -17.39
N ASN A 38 -12.51 10.92 -17.01
CA ASN A 38 -13.12 12.00 -16.24
C ASN A 38 -13.73 11.54 -14.90
N PHE A 39 -13.08 10.59 -14.23
CA PHE A 39 -13.48 10.11 -12.91
C PHE A 39 -13.62 11.28 -11.91
N ASN A 40 -14.83 11.47 -11.38
CA ASN A 40 -15.15 12.61 -10.52
C ASN A 40 -16.20 12.26 -9.45
N LEU A 41 -15.71 11.97 -8.23
CA LEU A 41 -16.56 11.68 -7.07
C LEU A 41 -17.31 12.91 -6.52
N ALA A 42 -17.02 14.12 -6.99
CA ALA A 42 -17.75 15.33 -6.63
C ALA A 42 -18.90 15.66 -7.60
N SER A 43 -19.11 14.85 -8.64
CA SER A 43 -20.20 15.09 -9.59
C SER A 43 -21.58 14.94 -8.94
N LYS A 44 -22.52 15.80 -9.35
CA LYS A 44 -23.89 15.77 -8.82
C LYS A 44 -24.58 14.42 -9.04
N ASN A 45 -24.33 13.77 -10.18
CA ASN A 45 -24.93 12.48 -10.49
C ASN A 45 -24.33 11.36 -9.63
N PHE A 46 -23.02 11.37 -9.37
CA PHE A 46 -22.43 10.40 -8.47
C PHE A 46 -22.97 10.55 -7.05
N LEU A 47 -23.12 11.77 -6.55
CA LEU A 47 -23.72 12.02 -5.23
C LEU A 47 -25.12 11.43 -5.12
N LYS A 48 -25.98 11.64 -6.14
CA LYS A 48 -27.31 11.02 -6.21
C LYS A 48 -27.26 9.49 -6.26
N TYR A 49 -26.33 8.93 -7.04
CA TYR A 49 -26.16 7.48 -7.12
C TYR A 49 -25.69 6.90 -5.79
N ASN A 50 -24.76 7.58 -5.12
CA ASN A 50 -24.25 7.21 -3.81
C ASN A 50 -25.36 7.25 -2.74
N GLU A 51 -26.19 8.29 -2.73
CA GLU A 51 -27.36 8.38 -1.86
C GLU A 51 -28.30 7.18 -2.06
N PHE A 52 -28.63 6.85 -3.32
CA PHE A 52 -29.41 5.65 -3.65
C PHE A 52 -28.77 4.38 -3.07
N VAL A 53 -27.45 4.20 -3.18
CA VAL A 53 -26.76 3.04 -2.61
C VAL A 53 -26.87 3.02 -1.07
N LEU A 54 -26.70 4.18 -0.42
CA LEU A 54 -26.79 4.32 1.04
C LEU A 54 -28.22 4.13 1.59
N ASP A 55 -29.24 4.37 0.79
CA ASP A 55 -30.63 4.08 1.15
C ASP A 55 -31.00 2.60 0.96
N ASN A 56 -30.17 1.86 0.24
CA ASN A 56 -30.37 0.45 -0.10
C ASN A 56 -29.34 -0.48 0.57
N LEU A 57 -28.75 -0.09 1.71
CA LEU A 57 -27.74 -0.89 2.40
C LEU A 57 -28.23 -2.27 2.85
N SER A 58 -29.55 -2.41 3.11
CA SER A 58 -30.18 -3.70 3.43
C SER A 58 -30.00 -4.77 2.34
N LYS A 59 -29.76 -4.37 1.08
CA LYS A 59 -29.48 -5.31 -0.03
C LYS A 59 -28.16 -6.09 0.16
N PHE A 60 -27.26 -5.61 1.02
CA PHE A 60 -25.94 -6.19 1.19
C PHE A 60 -25.86 -7.19 2.35
N ASP A 61 -26.60 -6.97 3.43
CA ASP A 61 -26.66 -7.86 4.60
C ASP A 61 -25.25 -8.37 5.02
N SER A 62 -25.01 -9.68 5.09
CA SER A 62 -23.70 -10.28 5.39
C SER A 62 -22.57 -9.90 4.42
N SER A 63 -22.91 -9.41 3.22
CA SER A 63 -21.97 -8.98 2.18
C SER A 63 -21.62 -7.48 2.25
N ILE A 64 -22.01 -6.75 3.30
CA ILE A 64 -21.73 -5.31 3.46
C ILE A 64 -20.24 -4.97 3.36
N HIS A 65 -19.37 -5.88 3.81
CA HIS A 65 -17.92 -5.77 3.72
C HIS A 65 -17.41 -5.59 2.28
N LEU A 66 -18.10 -6.15 1.28
CA LEU A 66 -17.74 -5.97 -0.14
C LEU A 66 -18.03 -4.54 -0.62
N LEU A 67 -19.14 -3.95 -0.19
CA LEU A 67 -19.49 -2.57 -0.50
C LEU A 67 -18.47 -1.60 0.13
N ILE A 68 -18.19 -1.80 1.41
CA ILE A 68 -17.16 -1.06 2.17
C ILE A 68 -15.82 -1.13 1.47
N HIS A 69 -15.39 -2.33 1.06
CA HIS A 69 -14.16 -2.51 0.30
C HIS A 69 -14.19 -1.71 -1.01
N ARG A 70 -15.29 -1.66 -1.76
CA ARG A 70 -15.36 -0.85 -2.99
C ARG A 70 -15.26 0.64 -2.74
N TYR A 71 -15.95 1.17 -1.73
CA TYR A 71 -15.76 2.57 -1.35
C TYR A 71 -14.34 2.87 -0.89
N ALA A 72 -13.70 1.93 -0.20
CA ALA A 72 -12.31 2.06 0.20
C ALA A 72 -11.32 2.04 -0.97
N ILE A 73 -11.59 1.28 -2.05
CA ILE A 73 -10.79 1.32 -3.29
C ILE A 73 -11.01 2.63 -4.06
N LEU A 74 -12.23 3.14 -4.04
CA LEU A 74 -12.59 4.43 -4.65
C LEU A 74 -11.96 5.62 -3.92
N GLY A 75 -11.70 5.50 -2.61
CA GLY A 75 -11.21 6.62 -1.81
C GLY A 75 -12.33 7.52 -1.28
N TYR A 76 -13.55 6.99 -1.11
CA TYR A 76 -14.73 7.80 -0.79
C TYR A 76 -15.14 7.68 0.68
N ASN A 77 -14.49 8.49 1.51
CA ASN A 77 -14.59 8.43 2.98
C ASN A 77 -16.00 8.72 3.50
N THR A 78 -16.74 9.62 2.85
CA THR A 78 -18.10 10.00 3.25
C THR A 78 -19.01 8.78 3.37
N SER A 79 -18.96 7.86 2.40
CA SER A 79 -19.78 6.64 2.45
C SER A 79 -19.29 5.63 3.48
N LEU A 80 -17.98 5.56 3.76
CA LEU A 80 -17.48 4.72 4.85
C LEU A 80 -18.04 5.18 6.20
N ILE A 81 -18.05 6.49 6.45
CA ILE A 81 -18.61 7.05 7.69
C ILE A 81 -20.12 6.77 7.76
N SER A 82 -20.87 7.09 6.70
CA SER A 82 -22.32 6.84 6.68
C SER A 82 -22.70 5.36 6.84
N ILE A 83 -21.93 4.42 6.27
CA ILE A 83 -22.17 2.99 6.44
C ILE A 83 -21.91 2.55 7.88
N TYR A 84 -20.90 3.14 8.54
CA TYR A 84 -20.63 2.85 9.95
C TYR A 84 -21.83 3.24 10.82
N ASP A 85 -22.27 4.50 10.70
CA ASP A 85 -23.35 5.07 11.52
C ASP A 85 -24.70 4.37 11.29
N LYS A 86 -25.03 4.08 10.02
CA LYS A 86 -26.33 3.51 9.67
C LYS A 86 -26.44 2.01 9.94
N VAL A 87 -25.34 1.25 9.83
CA VAL A 87 -25.40 -0.22 9.77
C VAL A 87 -24.38 -0.89 10.68
N LEU A 88 -23.08 -0.61 10.50
CA LEU A 88 -22.04 -1.45 11.11
C LEU A 88 -22.12 -1.51 12.63
N ILE A 89 -22.43 -0.39 13.29
CA ILE A 89 -22.50 -0.32 14.76
C ILE A 89 -23.39 -1.42 15.37
N ASN A 90 -24.42 -1.87 14.63
CA ASN A 90 -25.38 -2.86 15.11
C ASN A 90 -25.16 -4.29 14.56
N VAL A 91 -24.34 -4.48 13.52
CA VAL A 91 -24.26 -5.77 12.81
C VAL A 91 -22.89 -6.44 12.86
N LEU A 92 -21.84 -5.77 13.37
CA LEU A 92 -20.48 -6.33 13.45
C LEU A 92 -20.44 -7.72 14.11
N GLY A 93 -21.21 -7.92 15.18
CA GLY A 93 -21.28 -9.20 15.89
C GLY A 93 -21.73 -10.39 15.04
N ASN A 94 -22.48 -10.14 13.97
CA ASN A 94 -23.04 -11.16 13.08
C ASN A 94 -22.14 -11.46 11.87
N LEU A 95 -21.12 -10.64 11.61
CA LEU A 95 -20.24 -10.79 10.46
C LEU A 95 -19.13 -11.81 10.72
N GLU A 96 -18.77 -12.60 9.72
CA GLU A 96 -17.63 -13.54 9.78
C GLU A 96 -16.28 -12.81 9.94
N ASN A 97 -15.28 -13.51 10.48
CA ASN A 97 -13.94 -12.95 10.71
C ASN A 97 -13.31 -12.36 9.44
N LYS A 98 -13.46 -13.01 8.30
CA LYS A 98 -12.99 -12.50 7.00
C LYS A 98 -13.61 -11.14 6.64
N ALA A 99 -14.91 -10.99 6.88
CA ALA A 99 -15.61 -9.72 6.66
C ALA A 99 -15.10 -8.63 7.60
N LEU A 100 -14.90 -8.96 8.89
CA LEU A 100 -14.35 -8.03 9.88
C LEU A 100 -12.94 -7.55 9.52
N CYS A 101 -12.05 -8.46 9.10
CA CYS A 101 -10.68 -8.12 8.70
C CYS A 101 -10.66 -7.22 7.46
N LEU A 102 -11.54 -7.49 6.48
CA LEU A 102 -11.64 -6.64 5.29
C LEU A 102 -12.23 -5.26 5.61
N ILE A 103 -13.17 -5.17 6.55
CA ILE A 103 -13.71 -3.89 7.05
C ILE A 103 -12.59 -3.10 7.73
N ALA A 104 -11.85 -3.70 8.68
CA ALA A 104 -10.73 -3.03 9.35
C ALA A 104 -9.73 -2.45 8.34
N TRP A 105 -9.36 -3.24 7.32
CA TRP A 105 -8.45 -2.79 6.27
C TRP A 105 -9.02 -1.64 5.46
N SER A 106 -10.31 -1.71 5.11
CA SER A 106 -10.98 -0.71 4.28
C SER A 106 -11.00 0.67 4.93
N TYR A 107 -11.31 0.73 6.23
CA TYR A 107 -11.29 1.96 7.02
C TYR A 107 -9.86 2.47 7.22
N ALA A 108 -8.93 1.60 7.65
CA ALA A 108 -7.53 1.96 7.87
C ALA A 108 -6.85 2.47 6.59
N LYS A 109 -7.12 1.87 5.43
CA LYS A 109 -6.62 2.29 4.11
C LYS A 109 -6.94 3.75 3.80
N ASN A 110 -8.13 4.19 4.18
CA ASN A 110 -8.67 5.50 3.85
C ASN A 110 -8.41 6.54 4.94
N ASN A 111 -7.61 6.18 5.93
CA ASN A 111 -7.35 6.98 7.13
C ASN A 111 -8.65 7.39 7.85
N VAL A 112 -9.68 6.53 7.81
CA VAL A 112 -10.91 6.70 8.58
C VAL A 112 -10.74 5.91 9.87
N PHE A 113 -10.51 6.63 10.97
CA PHE A 113 -10.22 6.04 12.27
C PHE A 113 -11.41 6.23 13.19
N ILE A 114 -12.07 5.12 13.52
CA ILE A 114 -13.22 5.07 14.43
C ILE A 114 -12.86 4.08 15.52
N ASP A 115 -12.54 4.57 16.71
CA ASP A 115 -11.95 3.75 17.78
C ASP A 115 -12.84 2.56 18.15
N ASP A 116 -14.14 2.80 18.35
CA ASP A 116 -15.14 1.77 18.67
C ASP A 116 -15.23 0.67 17.60
N LEU A 117 -15.05 1.01 16.32
CA LEU A 117 -15.05 0.03 15.23
C LEU A 117 -13.87 -0.93 15.38
N PHE A 118 -12.66 -0.39 15.58
CA PHE A 118 -11.44 -1.21 15.69
C PHE A 118 -11.40 -2.00 16.99
N GLU A 119 -11.88 -1.42 18.10
CA GLU A 119 -12.02 -2.10 19.39
C GLU A 119 -13.00 -3.27 19.31
N THR A 120 -14.17 -3.06 18.69
CA THR A 120 -15.19 -4.09 18.51
C THR A 120 -14.68 -5.21 17.60
N ILE A 121 -14.02 -4.87 16.50
CA ILE A 121 -13.41 -5.87 15.60
C ILE A 121 -12.35 -6.69 16.33
N ALA A 122 -11.44 -6.04 17.06
CA ALA A 122 -10.40 -6.73 17.83
C ALA A 122 -11.03 -7.71 18.84
N THR A 123 -12.00 -7.23 19.62
CA THR A 123 -12.70 -8.04 20.62
C THR A 123 -13.39 -9.24 19.99
N LEU A 124 -14.15 -9.05 18.91
CA LEU A 124 -14.89 -10.13 18.24
C LEU A 124 -13.93 -11.16 17.64
N VAL A 125 -12.93 -10.71 16.90
CA VAL A 125 -12.00 -11.60 16.21
C VAL A 125 -11.19 -12.42 17.22
N LEU A 126 -10.73 -11.80 18.31
CA LEU A 126 -9.90 -12.48 19.31
C LEU A 126 -10.68 -13.38 20.26
N ASN A 127 -11.99 -13.17 20.44
CA ASN A 127 -12.80 -14.00 21.34
C ASN A 127 -13.56 -15.12 20.62
N ARG A 128 -13.50 -15.19 19.29
CA ARG A 128 -14.09 -16.29 18.52
C ARG A 128 -13.10 -17.46 18.45
N ASP A 129 -13.63 -18.67 18.58
CA ASP A 129 -12.86 -19.92 18.39
C ASP A 129 -12.53 -20.21 16.92
N CYS A 130 -13.02 -19.38 15.98
CA CYS A 130 -12.78 -19.54 14.56
C CYS A 130 -11.36 -19.09 14.18
N LYS A 131 -10.55 -20.04 13.68
CA LYS A 131 -9.19 -19.78 13.18
C LYS A 131 -9.20 -18.77 12.04
N LEU A 132 -8.25 -17.84 12.05
CA LEU A 132 -8.03 -16.92 10.94
C LEU A 132 -7.10 -17.56 9.90
N ASN A 133 -7.35 -17.28 8.63
CA ASN A 133 -6.35 -17.60 7.60
C ASN A 133 -5.27 -16.50 7.52
N LEU A 134 -4.23 -16.77 6.74
CA LEU A 134 -3.07 -15.90 6.58
C LEU A 134 -3.45 -14.53 6.02
N THR A 135 -4.39 -14.48 5.06
CA THR A 135 -4.89 -13.23 4.48
C THR A 135 -5.61 -12.39 5.54
N ASP A 136 -6.49 -13.00 6.33
CA ASP A 136 -7.25 -12.33 7.39
C ASP A 136 -6.31 -11.75 8.45
N LEU A 137 -5.34 -12.54 8.93
CA LEU A 137 -4.31 -12.10 9.88
C LEU A 137 -3.48 -10.95 9.31
N SER A 138 -3.09 -11.04 8.04
CA SER A 138 -2.27 -10.01 7.39
C SER A 138 -3.05 -8.70 7.26
N LEU A 139 -4.32 -8.76 6.84
CA LEU A 139 -5.20 -7.58 6.76
C LEU A 139 -5.38 -6.92 8.13
N LEU A 140 -5.59 -7.72 9.18
CA LEU A 140 -5.77 -7.21 10.54
C LEU A 140 -4.49 -6.58 11.09
N LEU A 141 -3.34 -7.27 10.96
CA LEU A 141 -2.02 -6.73 11.32
C LEU A 141 -1.73 -5.41 10.61
N TRP A 142 -1.98 -5.37 9.29
CA TRP A 142 -1.76 -4.16 8.50
C TRP A 142 -2.66 -3.02 8.95
N SER A 143 -3.93 -3.31 9.23
CA SER A 143 -4.87 -2.31 9.73
C SER A 143 -4.42 -1.74 11.06
N PHE A 144 -4.03 -2.59 12.01
CA PHE A 144 -3.56 -2.17 13.33
C PHE A 144 -2.26 -1.38 13.25
N ALA A 145 -1.31 -1.80 12.40
CA ALA A 145 -0.09 -1.04 12.13
C ALA A 145 -0.40 0.34 11.54
N LYS A 146 -1.34 0.40 10.59
CA LYS A 146 -1.71 1.63 9.88
C LYS A 146 -2.35 2.67 10.80
N ILE A 147 -3.15 2.24 11.78
CA ILE A 147 -3.78 3.12 12.78
C ILE A 147 -2.93 3.30 14.05
N ASN A 148 -1.74 2.72 14.10
CA ASN A 148 -0.87 2.68 15.29
C ASN A 148 -1.55 2.08 16.55
N ARG A 149 -2.44 1.09 16.39
CA ARG A 149 -3.04 0.38 17.52
C ARG A 149 -1.99 -0.53 18.16
N ARG A 150 -1.61 -0.21 19.40
CA ARG A 150 -0.54 -0.91 20.14
C ARG A 150 -1.08 -1.55 21.41
N VAL A 151 -2.03 -2.48 21.26
CA VAL A 151 -2.55 -3.27 22.37
C VAL A 151 -1.76 -4.58 22.45
N PRO A 152 -0.87 -4.77 23.45
CA PRO A 152 0.15 -5.83 23.37
C PRO A 152 -0.41 -7.25 23.30
N HIS A 153 -1.43 -7.57 24.09
CA HIS A 153 -1.98 -8.93 24.14
C HIS A 153 -2.65 -9.33 22.82
N GLU A 154 -3.34 -8.40 22.16
CA GLU A 154 -3.94 -8.60 20.84
C GLU A 154 -2.87 -8.91 19.79
N ILE A 155 -1.85 -8.04 19.73
CA ILE A 155 -0.77 -8.16 18.74
C ILE A 155 0.00 -9.46 18.95
N LEU A 156 0.26 -9.85 20.21
CA LEU A 156 0.95 -11.11 20.51
C LEU A 156 0.13 -12.33 20.10
N LYS A 157 -1.19 -12.33 20.33
CA LYS A 157 -2.07 -13.43 19.88
C LYS A 157 -2.05 -13.58 18.36
N ILE A 158 -2.26 -12.47 17.63
CA ILE A 158 -2.27 -12.45 16.17
C ILE A 158 -0.90 -12.86 15.61
N LYS A 159 0.20 -12.35 16.20
CA LYS A 159 1.58 -12.70 15.82
C LYS A 159 1.83 -14.21 15.94
N ASN A 160 1.42 -14.82 17.05
CA ASN A 160 1.65 -16.23 17.29
C ASN A 160 0.89 -17.10 16.28
N GLU A 161 -0.38 -16.79 16.01
CA GLU A 161 -1.18 -17.50 14.99
C GLU A 161 -0.58 -17.35 13.59
N PHE A 162 -0.15 -16.14 13.23
CA PHE A 162 0.54 -15.86 11.96
C PHE A 162 1.83 -16.68 11.79
N LEU A 163 2.65 -16.76 12.84
CA LEU A 163 3.87 -17.58 12.86
C LEU A 163 3.57 -19.07 12.70
N GLU A 164 2.55 -19.57 13.39
CA GLU A 164 2.18 -20.99 13.30
C GLU A 164 1.75 -21.39 11.89
N ILE A 165 0.98 -20.54 11.21
CA ILE A 165 0.57 -20.79 9.82
C ILE A 165 1.78 -20.77 8.88
N ILE A 166 2.67 -19.78 9.00
CA ILE A 166 3.87 -19.69 8.15
C ILE A 166 4.78 -20.92 8.36
N LYS A 167 4.98 -21.33 9.61
CA LYS A 167 5.78 -22.53 9.94
C LYS A 167 5.14 -23.79 9.37
N SER A 168 3.82 -23.93 9.49
CA SER A 168 3.08 -25.06 8.94
C SER A 168 3.21 -25.13 7.41
N ILE A 169 3.05 -24.00 6.71
CA ILE A 169 3.26 -23.90 5.25
C ILE A 169 4.69 -24.34 4.88
N TYR A 170 5.70 -23.84 5.58
CA TYR A 170 7.10 -24.20 5.33
C TYR A 170 7.38 -25.69 5.56
N ILE A 171 6.85 -26.27 6.63
CA ILE A 171 7.00 -27.71 6.93
C ILE A 171 6.32 -28.56 5.85
N ALA A 172 5.10 -28.20 5.44
CA ALA A 172 4.38 -28.89 4.39
C ALA A 172 5.18 -28.91 3.08
N LEU A 173 5.75 -27.76 2.69
CA LEU A 173 6.64 -27.67 1.52
C LEU A 173 7.89 -28.54 1.65
N SER A 174 8.56 -28.47 2.79
CA SER A 174 9.81 -29.20 3.03
C SER A 174 9.61 -30.71 3.04
N ASN A 175 8.41 -31.18 3.40
CA ASN A 175 8.08 -32.61 3.55
C ASN A 175 7.29 -33.17 2.35
N GLY A 176 7.36 -32.54 1.17
CA GLY A 176 6.69 -33.03 -0.04
C GLY A 176 5.16 -32.92 0.03
N LEU A 177 4.65 -31.79 0.53
CA LEU A 177 3.23 -31.42 0.58
C LEU A 177 2.36 -32.30 1.49
N ARG A 178 2.97 -32.89 2.53
CA ARG A 178 2.21 -33.47 3.64
C ARG A 178 1.64 -32.35 4.49
N THR A 179 0.42 -31.94 4.17
CA THR A 179 -0.27 -30.83 4.83
C THR A 179 -0.96 -31.27 6.11
N ASP A 180 -0.90 -30.43 7.13
CA ASP A 180 -1.82 -30.44 8.26
C ASP A 180 -3.08 -29.57 7.95
N GLU A 181 -4.03 -29.48 8.89
CA GLU A 181 -5.21 -28.61 8.74
C GLU A 181 -4.88 -27.14 8.47
N LYS A 182 -3.74 -26.64 8.98
CA LYS A 182 -3.36 -25.23 8.86
C LYS A 182 -2.80 -24.92 7.47
N SER A 183 -2.11 -25.87 6.87
CA SER A 183 -1.41 -25.72 5.58
C SER A 183 -2.27 -26.16 4.38
N GLN A 184 -3.23 -27.06 4.58
CA GLN A 184 -4.05 -27.65 3.51
C GLN A 184 -4.74 -26.62 2.60
N GLY A 185 -5.18 -25.48 3.16
CA GLY A 185 -5.86 -24.42 2.41
C GLY A 185 -4.95 -23.56 1.52
N TYR A 186 -3.63 -23.77 1.54
CA TYR A 186 -2.67 -22.95 0.78
C TYR A 186 -2.10 -23.65 -0.45
N PHE A 187 -2.44 -24.92 -0.63
CA PHE A 187 -2.02 -25.76 -1.76
C PHE A 187 -3.25 -26.22 -2.54
N ASP A 188 -3.17 -26.23 -3.86
CA ASP A 188 -4.14 -26.94 -4.69
C ASP A 188 -3.84 -28.46 -4.70
N SER A 189 -4.72 -29.22 -5.35
CA SER A 189 -4.59 -30.68 -5.47
C SER A 189 -3.33 -31.12 -6.24
N GLU A 190 -2.72 -30.21 -7.01
CA GLU A 190 -1.50 -30.45 -7.77
C GLU A 190 -0.25 -29.99 -7.00
N GLY A 191 -0.42 -29.47 -5.78
CA GLY A 191 0.67 -29.02 -4.93
C GLY A 191 1.16 -27.60 -5.21
N SER A 192 0.47 -26.85 -6.07
CA SER A 192 0.80 -25.46 -6.37
C SER A 192 0.16 -24.51 -5.37
N PHE A 193 0.82 -23.38 -5.11
CA PHE A 193 0.33 -22.38 -4.17
C PHE A 193 -0.87 -21.59 -4.69
N TYR A 194 -1.79 -21.25 -3.79
CA TYR A 194 -2.68 -20.12 -4.04
C TYR A 194 -1.89 -18.80 -4.04
N SER A 195 -2.19 -17.93 -5.00
CA SER A 195 -1.34 -16.83 -5.49
C SER A 195 -1.02 -15.70 -4.49
N ASN A 196 -1.49 -15.74 -3.25
CA ASN A 196 -1.38 -14.62 -2.31
C ASN A 196 -0.49 -14.88 -1.08
N VAL A 197 0.01 -16.10 -0.85
CA VAL A 197 0.78 -16.41 0.38
C VAL A 197 2.01 -15.51 0.55
N VAL A 198 2.83 -15.37 -0.48
CA VAL A 198 4.03 -14.51 -0.44
C VAL A 198 3.66 -13.05 -0.15
N HIS A 199 2.57 -12.56 -0.75
CA HIS A 199 2.08 -11.20 -0.52
C HIS A 199 1.63 -11.00 0.92
N ASP A 200 0.83 -11.92 1.45
CA ASP A 200 0.30 -11.87 2.81
C ASP A 200 1.44 -11.92 3.84
N ILE A 201 2.44 -12.79 3.64
CA ILE A 201 3.63 -12.83 4.51
C ILE A 201 4.39 -11.50 4.49
N CYS A 202 4.63 -10.93 3.31
CA CYS A 202 5.29 -9.62 3.18
C CYS A 202 4.51 -8.50 3.89
N MET A 203 3.18 -8.50 3.75
CA MET A 203 2.32 -7.51 4.40
C MET A 203 2.33 -7.67 5.92
N GLY A 204 2.19 -8.90 6.41
CA GLY A 204 2.20 -9.22 7.84
C GLY A 204 3.54 -8.92 8.51
N VAL A 205 4.69 -9.31 7.91
CA VAL A 205 6.01 -9.06 8.50
C VAL A 205 6.33 -7.56 8.58
N LYS A 206 5.96 -6.78 7.56
CA LYS A 206 6.11 -5.31 7.59
C LYS A 206 5.24 -4.69 8.69
N SER A 207 4.03 -5.22 8.88
CA SER A 207 3.10 -4.73 9.90
C SER A 207 3.60 -5.06 11.32
N LEU A 208 4.13 -6.26 11.52
CA LEU A 208 4.79 -6.66 12.76
C LEU A 208 6.03 -5.81 13.04
N ALA A 209 6.83 -5.46 12.04
CA ALA A 209 7.96 -4.55 12.23
C ALA A 209 7.55 -3.14 12.68
N VAL A 210 6.37 -2.66 12.27
CA VAL A 210 5.81 -1.37 12.73
C VAL A 210 5.27 -1.47 14.17
N LEU A 211 4.57 -2.57 14.48
CA LEU A 211 3.91 -2.78 15.77
C LEU A 211 4.89 -3.20 16.87
N LEU A 212 5.87 -4.04 16.53
CA LEU A 212 6.84 -4.68 17.41
C LEU A 212 8.28 -4.48 16.88
N PRO A 213 8.75 -3.24 16.67
CA PRO A 213 10.07 -2.99 16.06
C PRO A 213 11.26 -3.56 16.85
N ARG A 214 11.06 -3.90 18.13
CA ARG A 214 12.09 -4.51 18.99
C ARG A 214 12.09 -6.04 18.98
N ASP A 215 11.05 -6.68 18.43
CA ASP A 215 10.97 -8.14 18.31
C ASP A 215 11.71 -8.62 17.06
N VAL A 216 13.00 -8.25 17.00
CA VAL A 216 13.88 -8.48 15.84
C VAL A 216 14.03 -9.97 15.54
N SER A 217 14.08 -10.81 16.59
CA SER A 217 14.19 -12.27 16.46
C SER A 217 13.01 -12.85 15.67
N THR A 218 11.78 -12.47 16.02
CA THR A 218 10.59 -12.94 15.31
C THR A 218 10.56 -12.45 13.87
N ILE A 219 10.91 -11.20 13.63
CA ILE A 219 10.92 -10.61 12.27
C ILE A 219 11.97 -11.31 11.40
N ASN A 220 13.18 -11.55 11.92
CA ASN A 220 14.21 -12.32 11.23
C ASN A 220 13.74 -13.73 10.91
N GLN A 221 13.12 -14.42 11.87
CA GLN A 221 12.58 -15.77 11.64
C GLN A 221 11.58 -15.79 10.47
N ILE A 222 10.64 -14.84 10.44
CA ILE A 222 9.65 -14.75 9.36
C ILE A 222 10.33 -14.49 8.01
N LEU A 223 11.33 -13.59 7.97
CA LEU A 223 12.05 -13.25 6.74
C LEU A 223 12.82 -14.46 6.19
N VAL A 224 13.53 -15.19 7.05
CA VAL A 224 14.25 -16.41 6.65
C VAL A 224 13.26 -17.44 6.10
N THR A 225 12.18 -17.74 6.84
CA THR A 225 11.17 -18.70 6.40
C THR A 225 10.48 -18.26 5.10
N LEU A 226 10.24 -16.96 4.90
CA LEU A 226 9.70 -16.44 3.64
C LEU A 226 10.64 -16.73 2.47
N PHE A 227 11.95 -16.46 2.61
CA PHE A 227 12.90 -16.72 1.55
C PHE A 227 12.99 -18.22 1.23
N ASP A 228 12.96 -19.08 2.25
CA ASP A 228 12.94 -20.53 2.05
C ASP A 228 11.66 -20.98 1.33
N ILE A 229 10.49 -20.48 1.74
CA ILE A 229 9.22 -20.72 1.04
C ILE A 229 9.33 -20.30 -0.42
N THR A 230 9.80 -19.09 -0.72
CA THR A 230 9.91 -18.60 -2.11
C THR A 230 10.90 -19.41 -2.94
N THR A 231 11.95 -19.93 -2.32
CA THR A 231 12.97 -20.75 -2.97
C THR A 231 12.42 -22.13 -3.31
N ILE A 232 11.81 -22.82 -2.34
CA ILE A 232 11.25 -24.17 -2.51
C ILE A 232 10.10 -24.15 -3.53
N SER A 233 9.24 -23.12 -3.46
CA SER A 233 8.06 -23.00 -4.32
C SER A 233 8.32 -22.31 -5.66
N ASN A 234 9.53 -21.80 -5.89
CA ASN A 234 9.88 -21.00 -7.06
C ASN A 234 8.90 -19.83 -7.32
N LEU A 235 8.40 -19.21 -6.24
CA LEU A 235 7.50 -18.06 -6.31
C LEU A 235 8.26 -16.75 -6.24
N ALA A 236 7.96 -15.84 -7.16
CA ALA A 236 8.54 -14.51 -7.16
C ALA A 236 7.91 -13.59 -6.09
N ILE A 237 8.74 -12.77 -5.45
CA ILE A 237 8.28 -11.68 -4.59
C ILE A 237 7.94 -10.48 -5.49
N THR A 238 6.70 -10.02 -5.44
CA THR A 238 6.26 -8.85 -6.20
C THR A 238 6.97 -7.57 -5.74
N SER A 239 6.99 -6.52 -6.57
CA SER A 239 7.50 -5.19 -6.16
C SER A 239 6.85 -4.66 -4.88
N GLN A 240 5.54 -4.89 -4.69
CA GLN A 240 4.84 -4.55 -3.44
C GLN A 240 5.38 -5.33 -2.25
N GLY A 241 5.61 -6.65 -2.43
CA GLY A 241 6.22 -7.50 -1.43
C GLY A 241 7.61 -7.00 -1.06
N LEU A 242 8.47 -6.78 -2.05
CA LEU A 242 9.84 -6.27 -1.85
C LEU A 242 9.86 -4.91 -1.13
N THR A 243 8.94 -4.01 -1.47
CA THR A 243 8.79 -2.73 -0.76
C THR A 243 8.47 -2.96 0.72
N SER A 244 7.54 -3.87 1.01
CA SER A 244 7.19 -4.22 2.39
C SER A 244 8.38 -4.81 3.14
N LEU A 245 9.20 -5.67 2.51
CA LEU A 245 10.38 -6.25 3.14
C LEU A 245 11.46 -5.20 3.44
N TRP A 246 11.75 -4.30 2.50
CA TRP A 246 12.68 -3.19 2.74
C TRP A 246 12.20 -2.29 3.88
N GLU A 247 10.90 -1.99 3.95
CA GLU A 247 10.32 -1.25 5.07
C GLU A 247 10.43 -2.04 6.38
N ALA A 248 10.18 -3.36 6.37
CA ALA A 248 10.30 -4.21 7.56
C ALA A 248 11.72 -4.16 8.16
N LEU A 249 12.75 -4.32 7.32
CA LEU A 249 14.14 -4.19 7.77
C LEU A 249 14.41 -2.80 8.36
N GLN A 250 13.89 -1.75 7.72
CA GLN A 250 14.08 -0.38 8.19
C GLN A 250 13.37 -0.08 9.52
N TYR A 251 12.16 -0.61 9.74
CA TYR A 251 11.44 -0.42 11.00
C TYR A 251 12.07 -1.19 12.16
N ALA A 252 12.54 -2.40 11.90
CA ALA A 252 13.21 -3.24 12.88
C ALA A 252 14.73 -3.00 13.01
N ASN A 253 15.29 -2.12 12.17
CA ASN A 253 16.72 -1.85 12.05
C ASN A 253 17.56 -3.14 11.87
N ILE A 254 17.08 -4.06 11.03
CA ILE A 254 17.76 -5.31 10.72
C ILE A 254 18.87 -5.05 9.68
N LYS A 255 20.09 -5.50 10.01
CA LYS A 255 21.28 -5.40 9.15
C LYS A 255 21.99 -6.74 9.00
N ASP A 256 21.25 -7.83 9.19
CA ASP A 256 21.74 -9.17 8.95
C ASP A 256 22.19 -9.32 7.49
N GLU A 257 23.44 -9.76 7.29
CA GLU A 257 24.07 -9.78 5.97
C GLU A 257 23.40 -10.79 5.03
N GLU A 258 22.98 -11.95 5.53
CA GLU A 258 22.34 -12.98 4.73
C GLU A 258 20.95 -12.53 4.24
N ILE A 259 20.16 -11.93 5.13
CA ILE A 259 18.85 -11.37 4.78
C ILE A 259 19.02 -10.22 3.77
N LEU A 260 19.99 -9.33 3.97
CA LEU A 260 20.26 -8.23 3.07
C LEU A 260 20.69 -8.72 1.69
N GLU A 261 21.55 -9.73 1.61
CA GLU A 261 22.00 -10.33 0.36
C GLU A 261 20.82 -10.93 -0.42
N LYS A 262 20.00 -11.77 0.24
CA LYS A 262 18.79 -12.35 -0.37
C LYS A 262 17.84 -11.27 -0.88
N LEU A 263 17.57 -10.24 -0.06
CA LEU A 263 16.66 -9.16 -0.46
C LEU A 263 17.22 -8.32 -1.62
N CYS A 264 18.53 -8.09 -1.67
CA CYS A 264 19.19 -7.42 -2.79
C CYS A 264 19.06 -8.24 -4.08
N GLU A 265 19.23 -9.57 -4.00
CA GLU A 265 19.08 -10.46 -5.16
C GLU A 265 17.64 -10.47 -5.69
N HIS A 266 16.64 -10.65 -4.81
CA HIS A 266 15.24 -10.61 -5.25
C HIS A 266 14.85 -9.25 -5.86
N SER A 267 15.44 -8.16 -5.36
CA SER A 267 15.18 -6.81 -5.86
C SER A 267 15.86 -6.51 -7.20
N ARG A 268 16.75 -7.38 -7.70
CA ARG A 268 17.47 -7.20 -8.96
C ARG A 268 16.53 -7.05 -10.16
N TYR A 269 15.28 -7.49 -10.07
CA TYR A 269 14.32 -7.45 -11.19
C TYR A 269 13.26 -6.37 -11.09
N LEU A 270 13.33 -5.46 -10.10
CA LEU A 270 12.35 -4.37 -9.95
C LEU A 270 12.19 -3.53 -11.23
N ARG A 271 13.24 -3.38 -12.04
CA ARG A 271 13.16 -2.68 -13.34
C ARG A 271 12.20 -3.32 -14.35
N LEU A 272 12.01 -4.63 -14.26
CA LEU A 272 11.16 -5.40 -15.17
C LEU A 272 9.69 -5.38 -14.73
N ASP A 273 9.42 -5.02 -13.48
CA ASP A 273 8.06 -4.95 -12.95
C ASP A 273 7.39 -3.63 -13.40
N HIS A 274 6.30 -3.76 -14.17
CA HIS A 274 5.49 -2.62 -14.61
C HIS A 274 4.65 -2.02 -13.47
N SER A 275 4.40 -2.75 -12.39
CA SER A 275 3.68 -2.26 -11.21
C SER A 275 4.55 -1.46 -10.25
N PHE A 276 5.89 -1.52 -10.39
CA PHE A 276 6.83 -0.74 -9.59
C PHE A 276 6.74 0.75 -9.93
N ASN A 277 6.34 1.55 -8.94
CA ASN A 277 6.01 2.97 -9.07
C ASN A 277 6.83 3.88 -8.13
N SER A 278 6.62 5.19 -8.22
CA SER A 278 7.37 6.20 -7.47
C SER A 278 7.21 6.13 -5.96
N ASN A 279 6.04 5.71 -5.44
CA ASN A 279 5.84 5.49 -4.00
C ASN A 279 6.77 4.38 -3.52
N MET A 280 6.74 3.23 -4.20
CA MET A 280 7.57 2.07 -3.85
C MET A 280 9.06 2.40 -3.94
N LEU A 281 9.49 3.10 -5.01
CA LEU A 281 10.87 3.54 -5.16
C LEU A 281 11.32 4.43 -4.00
N THR A 282 10.48 5.40 -3.60
CA THR A 282 10.80 6.32 -2.51
C THR A 282 10.90 5.58 -1.18
N SER A 283 9.99 4.63 -0.90
CA SER A 283 10.04 3.77 0.28
C SER A 283 11.33 2.93 0.31
N ILE A 284 11.65 2.22 -0.77
CA ILE A 284 12.85 1.38 -0.86
C ILE A 284 14.11 2.24 -0.69
N LEU A 285 14.22 3.38 -1.39
CA LEU A 285 15.36 4.29 -1.27
C LEU A 285 15.52 4.82 0.16
N THR A 286 14.40 5.16 0.83
CA THR A 286 14.40 5.57 2.24
C THR A 286 14.92 4.46 3.15
N SER A 287 14.47 3.22 2.93
CA SER A 287 14.93 2.06 3.68
C SER A 287 16.42 1.81 3.50
N VAL A 288 16.88 1.76 2.25
CA VAL A 288 18.28 1.57 1.88
C VAL A 288 19.17 2.65 2.50
N HIS A 289 18.75 3.91 2.42
CA HIS A 289 19.46 5.04 3.03
C HIS A 289 19.58 4.89 4.55
N LYS A 290 18.48 4.62 5.26
CA LYS A 290 18.48 4.48 6.72
C LYS A 290 19.31 3.28 7.20
N LEU A 291 19.26 2.18 6.46
CA LEU A 291 20.05 0.99 6.74
C LEU A 291 21.52 1.14 6.32
N LYS A 292 21.85 2.18 5.53
CA LYS A 292 23.17 2.45 4.92
C LYS A 292 23.62 1.36 3.96
N VAL A 293 22.68 0.74 3.25
CA VAL A 293 22.96 -0.28 2.23
C VAL A 293 23.47 0.41 0.96
N LYS A 294 24.58 -0.08 0.41
CA LYS A 294 25.23 0.46 -0.81
C LYS A 294 25.28 -0.56 -1.95
N ASP A 295 24.40 -1.56 -1.94
CA ASP A 295 24.41 -2.63 -2.93
C ASP A 295 24.12 -2.11 -4.36
N PRO A 296 25.02 -2.34 -5.33
CA PRO A 296 24.85 -1.85 -6.70
C PRO A 296 23.58 -2.34 -7.39
N ARG A 297 23.07 -3.55 -7.06
CA ARG A 297 21.86 -4.11 -7.69
C ARG A 297 20.67 -3.22 -7.43
N ILE A 298 20.52 -2.73 -6.19
CA ILE A 298 19.43 -1.85 -5.78
C ILE A 298 19.60 -0.44 -6.35
N ILE A 299 20.80 0.13 -6.21
CA ILE A 299 21.09 1.48 -6.72
C ILE A 299 20.84 1.54 -8.23
N TYR A 300 21.24 0.51 -8.98
CA TYR A 300 20.97 0.42 -10.40
C TYR A 300 19.46 0.39 -10.71
N GLN A 301 18.65 -0.38 -9.96
CA GLN A 301 17.21 -0.41 -10.20
C GLN A 301 16.57 0.96 -9.98
N ILE A 302 16.96 1.66 -8.91
CA ILE A 302 16.45 3.00 -8.57
C ILE A 302 16.81 3.98 -9.69
N VAL A 303 18.09 4.02 -10.08
CA VAL A 303 18.59 4.91 -11.14
C VAL A 303 17.93 4.62 -12.49
N HIS A 304 17.78 3.34 -12.84
CA HIS A 304 17.13 2.92 -14.08
C HIS A 304 15.66 3.36 -14.12
N TRP A 305 14.92 3.18 -13.03
CA TRP A 305 13.54 3.64 -12.95
C TRP A 305 13.45 5.16 -13.11
N LEU A 306 14.34 5.92 -12.47
CA LEU A 306 14.37 7.38 -12.58
C LEU A 306 14.68 7.85 -14.01
N GLU A 307 15.58 7.17 -14.73
CA GLU A 307 15.84 7.46 -16.13
C GLU A 307 14.59 7.26 -17.00
N LYS A 308 13.80 6.21 -16.76
CA LYS A 308 12.71 5.82 -17.65
C LYS A 308 11.33 6.39 -17.27
N ARG A 309 11.08 6.62 -15.98
CA ARG A 309 9.73 6.82 -15.44
C ARG A 309 9.61 7.98 -14.44
N SER A 310 10.68 8.73 -14.14
CA SER A 310 10.64 9.82 -13.14
C SER A 310 9.60 10.91 -13.43
N THR A 311 9.23 11.12 -14.70
CA THR A 311 8.15 12.03 -15.09
C THR A 311 6.80 11.72 -14.43
N GLN A 312 6.60 10.48 -13.98
CA GLN A 312 5.40 10.01 -13.28
C GLN A 312 5.42 10.36 -11.78
N MET A 313 6.55 10.82 -11.21
CA MET A 313 6.67 11.09 -9.76
C MET A 313 5.80 12.25 -9.31
N HIS A 314 5.21 12.15 -8.12
CA HIS A 314 4.56 13.27 -7.45
C HIS A 314 5.61 14.21 -6.82
N PRO A 315 5.28 15.49 -6.59
CA PRO A 315 6.22 16.49 -6.07
C PRO A 315 6.97 16.04 -4.81
N GLN A 316 6.25 15.57 -3.77
CA GLN A 316 6.87 15.18 -2.50
C GLN A 316 7.83 13.98 -2.64
N GLN A 317 7.47 13.01 -3.49
CA GLN A 317 8.31 11.84 -3.77
C GLN A 317 9.57 12.25 -4.52
N MET A 318 9.43 13.16 -5.50
CA MET A 318 10.55 13.72 -6.25
C MET A 318 11.53 14.43 -5.30
N TYR A 319 11.03 15.32 -4.44
CA TYR A 319 11.85 16.03 -3.46
C TYR A 319 12.61 15.07 -2.53
N THR A 320 11.88 14.11 -1.95
CA THR A 320 12.45 13.10 -1.04
C THR A 320 13.53 12.29 -1.76
N THR A 321 13.25 11.83 -2.97
CA THR A 321 14.18 11.04 -3.77
C THR A 321 15.45 11.81 -4.10
N ILE A 322 15.35 13.06 -4.56
CA ILE A 322 16.51 13.90 -4.88
C ILE A 322 17.36 14.13 -3.62
N SER A 323 16.73 14.43 -2.49
CA SER A 323 17.42 14.66 -1.22
C SER A 323 18.19 13.41 -0.75
N LEU A 324 17.58 12.23 -0.89
CA LEU A 324 18.21 10.96 -0.52
C LEU A 324 19.34 10.56 -1.49
N LEU A 325 19.18 10.76 -2.79
CA LEU A 325 20.26 10.48 -3.75
C LEU A 325 21.47 11.37 -3.51
N ASP A 326 21.25 12.64 -3.20
CA ASP A 326 22.31 13.58 -2.86
C ASP A 326 23.02 13.17 -1.56
N SER A 327 22.28 12.83 -0.50
CA SER A 327 22.88 12.35 0.76
C SER A 327 23.65 11.03 0.59
N MET A 328 23.22 10.18 -0.35
CA MET A 328 23.90 8.93 -0.71
C MET A 328 25.04 9.11 -1.73
N CYS A 329 25.27 10.32 -2.23
CA CYS A 329 26.24 10.62 -3.29
C CYS A 329 26.01 9.83 -4.59
N VAL A 330 24.76 9.61 -4.99
CA VAL A 330 24.38 8.87 -6.20
C VAL A 330 24.06 9.86 -7.33
N TYR A 331 25.01 10.06 -8.25
CA TYR A 331 24.98 11.14 -9.25
C TYR A 331 24.91 10.68 -10.72
N HIS A 332 24.11 9.64 -11.02
CA HIS A 332 23.99 9.12 -12.38
C HIS A 332 23.39 10.16 -13.36
N ASP A 333 24.16 10.51 -14.40
CA ASP A 333 23.87 11.65 -15.29
C ASP A 333 22.49 11.62 -15.91
N LYS A 334 22.08 10.49 -16.50
CA LYS A 334 20.78 10.41 -17.18
C LYS A 334 19.62 10.52 -16.20
N ALA A 335 19.76 9.96 -15.01
CA ALA A 335 18.72 10.02 -13.99
C ALA A 335 18.57 11.45 -13.45
N TRP A 336 19.68 12.14 -13.17
CA TRP A 336 19.66 13.54 -12.72
C TRP A 336 19.18 14.51 -13.78
N LYS A 337 19.51 14.28 -15.06
CA LYS A 337 18.91 15.05 -16.18
C LYS A 337 17.39 14.92 -16.20
N GLN A 338 16.86 13.69 -16.03
CA GLN A 338 15.42 13.47 -15.98
C GLN A 338 14.79 14.11 -14.73
N LEU A 339 15.40 13.96 -13.55
CA LEU A 339 14.96 14.62 -12.32
C LEU A 339 14.91 16.14 -12.49
N GLY A 340 15.90 16.74 -13.16
CA GLY A 340 15.89 18.17 -13.50
C GLY A 340 14.70 18.59 -14.35
N VAL A 341 14.23 17.74 -15.27
CA VAL A 341 13.00 17.98 -16.05
C VAL A 341 11.75 17.89 -15.17
N VAL A 342 11.71 16.94 -14.23
CA VAL A 342 10.57 16.79 -13.31
C VAL A 342 10.48 18.00 -12.37
N VAL A 343 11.61 18.45 -11.83
CA VAL A 343 11.71 19.62 -10.95
C VAL A 343 11.14 20.85 -11.63
N GLN A 344 11.53 21.11 -12.88
CA GLN A 344 11.01 22.25 -13.65
C GLN A 344 9.49 22.23 -13.83
N LYS A 345 8.87 21.04 -13.83
CA LYS A 345 7.43 20.88 -14.07
C LYS A 345 6.60 20.86 -12.79
N LYS A 346 7.17 20.40 -11.68
CA LYS A 346 6.41 19.98 -10.49
C LYS A 346 6.90 20.60 -9.18
N ALA A 347 8.05 21.26 -9.15
CA ALA A 347 8.60 21.80 -7.89
C ALA A 347 7.79 22.99 -7.33
N ILE A 348 6.97 23.67 -8.15
CA ILE A 348 6.07 24.72 -7.67
C ILE A 348 5.05 24.20 -6.63
N ASP A 349 4.73 22.91 -6.65
CA ASP A 349 3.82 22.30 -5.68
C ASP A 349 4.48 22.04 -4.31
N LEU A 350 5.78 22.26 -4.19
CA LEU A 350 6.53 22.09 -2.93
C LEU A 350 6.44 23.32 -2.03
N GLU A 351 6.87 23.16 -0.79
CA GLU A 351 7.06 24.28 0.13
C GLU A 351 8.30 25.11 -0.24
N LEU A 352 8.29 26.40 0.11
CA LEU A 352 9.39 27.33 -0.19
C LEU A 352 10.76 26.80 0.29
N LYS A 353 10.80 26.22 1.48
CA LYS A 353 12.03 25.64 2.06
C LYS A 353 12.57 24.47 1.23
N GLU A 354 11.68 23.67 0.64
CA GLU A 354 12.04 22.49 -0.15
C GLU A 354 12.57 22.92 -1.52
N ILE A 355 11.97 23.94 -2.14
CA ILE A 355 12.44 24.53 -3.42
C ILE A 355 13.85 25.10 -3.25
N ARG A 356 14.10 25.86 -2.17
CA ARG A 356 15.44 26.37 -1.83
C ARG A 356 16.44 25.23 -1.60
N ASN A 357 16.03 24.16 -0.93
CA ASN A 357 16.89 23.00 -0.75
C ASN A 357 17.22 22.31 -2.08
N LEU A 358 16.25 22.14 -2.99
CA LEU A 358 16.51 21.62 -4.33
C LEU A 358 17.52 22.47 -5.09
N TYR A 359 17.37 23.80 -5.07
CA TYR A 359 18.32 24.71 -5.68
C TYR A 359 19.75 24.44 -5.20
N ASN A 360 19.92 24.37 -3.87
CA ASN A 360 21.21 24.13 -3.26
C ASN A 360 21.79 22.75 -3.60
N ILE A 361 20.95 21.71 -3.67
CA ILE A 361 21.36 20.37 -4.08
C ILE A 361 21.90 20.40 -5.51
N PHE A 362 21.13 20.89 -6.49
CA PHE A 362 21.54 20.94 -7.90
C PHE A 362 22.79 21.80 -8.13
N LYS A 363 22.96 22.87 -7.33
CA LYS A 363 24.15 23.72 -7.35
C LYS A 363 25.37 22.98 -6.80
N ARG A 364 25.24 22.37 -5.61
CA ARG A 364 26.35 21.68 -4.91
C ARG A 364 26.86 20.47 -5.69
N ASN A 365 25.97 19.67 -6.25
CA ASN A 365 26.37 18.44 -6.95
C ASN A 365 26.67 18.63 -8.44
N GLY A 366 26.58 19.85 -8.95
CA GLY A 366 26.90 20.17 -10.34
C GLY A 366 25.95 19.57 -11.38
N LYS A 367 24.74 19.14 -10.98
CA LYS A 367 23.72 18.60 -11.90
C LYS A 367 22.71 19.64 -12.36
N GLY A 368 22.78 20.87 -11.84
CA GLY A 368 21.96 21.98 -12.28
C GLY A 368 22.39 22.56 -13.64
N ASN A 369 21.52 23.39 -14.22
CA ASN A 369 21.81 24.24 -15.38
C ASN A 369 20.98 25.52 -15.26
N ASP A 370 21.27 26.52 -16.10
CA ASP A 370 20.63 27.84 -16.05
C ASP A 370 19.10 27.75 -16.10
N ARG A 371 18.56 26.79 -16.85
CA ARG A 371 17.12 26.57 -16.95
C ARG A 371 16.51 26.05 -15.64
N ILE A 372 17.18 25.12 -14.95
CA ILE A 372 16.73 24.62 -13.65
C ILE A 372 16.78 25.75 -12.62
N PHE A 373 17.88 26.49 -12.57
CA PHE A 373 18.04 27.58 -11.60
C PHE A 373 17.05 28.71 -11.83
N GLY A 374 16.88 29.16 -13.07
CA GLY A 374 15.91 30.20 -13.40
C GLY A 374 14.47 29.82 -13.04
N ILE A 375 14.08 28.55 -13.25
CA ILE A 375 12.74 28.07 -12.86
C ILE A 375 12.59 27.99 -11.33
N LEU A 376 13.60 27.50 -10.61
CA LEU A 376 13.55 27.43 -9.15
C LEU A 376 13.52 28.82 -8.52
N ASP A 377 14.29 29.78 -9.04
CA ASP A 377 14.26 31.18 -8.57
C ASP A 377 12.90 31.84 -8.82
N HIS A 378 12.29 31.56 -9.98
CA HIS A 378 10.92 31.99 -10.26
C HIS A 378 9.92 31.39 -9.26
N PHE A 379 9.99 30.07 -8.99
CA PHE A 379 9.11 29.43 -8.02
C PHE A 379 9.31 29.94 -6.59
N VAL A 380 10.56 30.23 -6.19
CA VAL A 380 10.87 30.88 -4.90
C VAL A 380 10.16 32.23 -4.82
N SER A 381 10.28 33.06 -5.85
CA SER A 381 9.63 34.38 -5.90
C SER A 381 8.11 34.26 -5.77
N CYS A 382 7.48 33.38 -6.57
CA CYS A 382 6.04 33.14 -6.49
C CYS A 382 5.58 32.67 -5.09
N LYS A 383 6.34 31.79 -4.44
CA LYS A 383 5.98 31.30 -3.10
C LYS A 383 6.14 32.38 -2.03
N GLN A 384 7.16 33.24 -2.15
CA GLN A 384 7.32 34.38 -1.25
C GLN A 384 6.18 35.38 -1.41
N ASP A 385 5.75 35.66 -2.64
CA ASP A 385 4.60 36.52 -2.90
C ASP A 385 3.32 35.94 -2.26
N ILE A 386 3.08 34.63 -2.40
CA ILE A 386 1.95 33.95 -1.75
C ILE A 386 2.03 34.04 -0.22
N GLU A 387 3.21 33.86 0.38
CA GLU A 387 3.40 33.98 1.84
C GLU A 387 3.16 35.42 2.32
N GLN A 388 3.52 36.42 1.52
CA GLN A 388 3.43 37.83 1.89
C GLN A 388 2.05 38.44 1.65
N TYR A 389 1.39 38.07 0.55
CA TYR A 389 0.17 38.72 0.07
C TYR A 389 -1.07 37.80 0.08
N GLY A 390 -0.90 36.51 0.38
CA GLY A 390 -1.96 35.51 0.34
C GLY A 390 -2.22 34.97 -1.08
N PHE A 391 -3.13 34.01 -1.21
CA PHE A 391 -3.61 33.54 -2.51
C PHE A 391 -4.56 34.59 -3.09
N THR A 392 -4.22 35.17 -4.24
CA THR A 392 -5.16 35.92 -5.09
C THR A 392 -6.13 35.00 -5.80
#